data_AF-A0A9E0UAS5-F1
#
_entry.id   AF-A0A9E0UAS5-F1
#
_cell.length_a   1.000
_cell.length_b   1.000
_cell.length_c   1.000
_cell.angle_alpha   90.00
_cell.angle_beta   90.00
_cell.angle_gamma   90.00
#
_symmetry.space_group_name_H-M   'P 1'
#
loop_
_entity.id
_entity.type
_entity.pdbx_description
1 polymer ?
#
loop_
_entity_poly.entity_id
_entity_poly.type
_entity_poly.pdbx_seq_one_letter_code
_entity_poly.pdbx_strand_id
1 'polypeptide(L)'
;MSKIVIIPSADLTFEAPVRLTVHGKPEPVEVRMLFRHKSLEAATAWRSSEFPSLAAQFNEIIAGWSEEDFDKPYSVDALAEFFGNYGAAPGEVATAYAKALMESRVKN
;
A
#
# COMPACT_ATOMS: atom_id res chain seq x y z
N MET A 1 -14.87 25.38 11.22
CA MET A 1 -14.30 24.36 12.13
C MET A 1 -14.54 23.01 11.49
N SER A 2 -13.49 22.31 11.07
CA SER A 2 -13.62 20.96 10.53
C SER A 2 -13.93 20.01 11.68
N LYS A 3 -15.06 19.31 11.59
CA LYS A 3 -15.50 18.33 12.60
C LYS A 3 -14.77 17.02 12.34
N ILE A 4 -14.06 16.49 13.33
CA ILE A 4 -13.50 15.14 13.26
C ILE A 4 -14.66 14.15 13.22
N VAL A 5 -14.80 13.42 12.11
CA VAL A 5 -15.78 12.35 11.97
C VAL A 5 -15.09 11.04 12.30
N ILE A 6 -15.56 10.34 13.33
CA ILE A 6 -15.12 8.98 13.65
C ILE A 6 -15.81 8.06 12.63
N ILE A 7 -15.18 7.84 11.48
CA ILE A 7 -15.65 6.90 10.47
C ILE A 7 -15.05 5.52 10.81
N PRO A 8 -15.86 4.45 10.89
CA PRO A 8 -15.33 3.10 11.05
C PRO A 8 -14.37 2.79 9.89
N SER A 9 -13.18 2.29 10.22
CA SER A 9 -12.06 2.13 9.27
C SER A 9 -12.28 1.10 8.15
N ALA A 10 -13.44 0.44 8.12
CA ALA A 10 -13.68 -0.72 7.28
C ALA A 10 -13.64 -0.41 5.77
N ASP A 11 -13.98 0.82 5.36
CA ASP A 11 -14.08 1.20 3.95
C ASP A 11 -13.27 2.46 3.57
N LEU A 12 -12.43 2.95 4.49
CA LEU A 12 -11.62 4.13 4.21
C LEU A 12 -10.38 3.72 3.40
N THR A 13 -10.29 4.23 2.19
CA THR A 13 -9.06 4.16 1.40
C THR A 13 -8.37 5.52 1.36
N PHE A 14 -7.04 5.50 1.30
CA PHE A 14 -6.26 6.71 1.08
C PHE A 14 -5.22 6.44 -0.01
N GLU A 15 -4.92 7.47 -0.80
CA GLU A 15 -3.88 7.42 -1.80
C GLU A 15 -2.54 7.84 -1.19
N ALA A 16 -1.46 7.13 -1.53
CA ALA A 16 -0.12 7.54 -1.15
C ALA A 16 0.91 7.23 -2.24
N PRO A 17 1.92 8.11 -2.39
CA PRO A 17 3.03 7.85 -3.29
C PRO A 17 3.94 6.76 -2.73
N VAL A 18 4.34 5.83 -3.59
CA VAL A 18 5.29 4.75 -3.30
C VAL A 18 6.50 4.93 -4.21
N ARG A 19 7.69 4.96 -3.62
CA ARG A 19 8.95 5.03 -4.37
C ARG A 19 9.48 3.64 -4.57
N LEU A 20 9.53 3.20 -5.82
CA LEU A 20 9.91 1.87 -6.24
C LEU A 20 11.29 1.87 -6.90
N THR A 21 12.17 0.99 -6.43
CA THR A 21 13.45 0.76 -7.09
C THR A 21 13.24 -0.19 -8.28
N VAL A 22 13.53 0.30 -9.49
CA VAL A 22 13.33 -0.44 -10.75
C VAL A 22 14.69 -0.83 -11.33
N HIS A 23 14.85 -2.10 -11.72
CA HIS A 23 16.07 -2.57 -12.38
C HIS A 23 16.36 -1.75 -13.64
N GLY A 24 17.60 -1.26 -13.76
CA GLY A 24 18.05 -0.48 -14.92
C GLY A 24 17.72 1.01 -14.87
N LYS A 25 17.02 1.49 -13.84
CA LYS A 25 16.88 2.94 -13.58
C LYS A 25 17.78 3.35 -12.41
N PRO A 26 18.54 4.45 -12.55
CA PRO A 26 19.38 4.95 -11.47
C PRO A 26 18.57 5.60 -10.34
N GLU A 27 17.35 6.08 -10.63
CA GLU A 27 16.48 6.75 -9.68
C GLU A 27 15.20 5.94 -9.42
N PRO A 28 14.71 5.90 -8.17
CA PRO A 28 13.42 5.30 -7.85
C PRO A 28 12.27 5.97 -8.62
N VAL A 29 11.32 5.17 -9.08
CA VAL A 29 10.10 5.63 -9.73
C VAL A 29 9.03 5.84 -8.68
N GLU A 30 8.37 7.00 -8.69
CA GLU A 30 7.24 7.26 -7.79
C GLU A 30 5.93 6.83 -8.49
N VAL A 31 5.15 6.00 -7.82
CA VAL A 31 3.84 5.50 -8.30
C VAL A 31 2.76 5.76 -7.25
N ARG A 32 1.51 5.95 -7.67
CA ARG A 32 0.38 6.12 -6.76
C ARG A 32 -0.30 4.79 -6.48
N MET A 33 -0.40 4.46 -5.19
CA MET A 33 -1.15 3.30 -4.70
C MET A 33 -2.30 3.75 -3.81
N LEU A 34 -3.41 3.03 -3.92
CA LEU A 34 -4.57 3.18 -3.06
C LEU A 34 -4.50 2.14 -1.95
N PHE A 35 -4.47 2.60 -0.70
CA PHE A 35 -4.34 1.75 0.47
C PHE A 35 -5.64 1.68 1.28
N ARG A 36 -5.95 0.52 1.85
CA ARG A 36 -7.00 0.36 2.87
C ARG A 36 -6.46 0.82 4.23
N HIS A 37 -7.20 1.72 4.86
CA HIS A 37 -6.91 2.16 6.21
C HIS A 37 -7.10 0.99 7.19
N LYS A 38 -6.08 0.72 8.01
CA LYS A 38 -6.20 -0.15 9.17
C LYS A 38 -5.91 0.69 10.41
N SER A 39 -6.63 0.45 11.51
CA SER A 39 -6.23 1.01 12.81
C SER A 39 -4.82 0.52 13.16
N LEU A 40 -4.13 1.21 14.08
CA LEU A 40 -2.79 0.78 14.51
C LEU A 40 -2.77 -0.66 15.03
N GLU A 41 -3.81 -1.06 15.77
CA GLU A 41 -4.00 -2.43 16.26
C GLU A 41 -4.19 -3.41 15.10
N ALA A 42 -5.07 -3.08 14.14
CA ALA A 42 -5.32 -3.93 12.98
C ALA A 42 -4.10 -4.04 12.04
N ALA A 43 -3.31 -2.97 11.91
CA ALA A 43 -2.05 -2.99 11.15
C ALA A 43 -0.99 -3.85 11.84
N THR A 44 -0.93 -3.82 13.18
CA THR A 44 -0.02 -4.68 13.96
C THR A 44 -0.42 -6.15 13.86
N ALA A 45 -1.72 -6.43 13.96
CA ALA A 45 -2.26 -7.78 13.77
C ALA A 45 -1.97 -8.29 12.36
N TRP A 46 -2.30 -7.51 11.33
CA TRP A 46 -2.01 -7.83 9.92
C TRP A 46 -0.55 -8.21 9.68
N ARG A 47 0.40 -7.48 10.27
CA ARG A 47 1.83 -7.75 10.08
C ARG A 47 2.27 -9.09 10.70
N SER A 48 1.55 -9.55 11.73
CA SER A 48 1.83 -10.80 12.44
C SER A 48 0.97 -11.97 11.96
N SER A 49 0.00 -11.73 11.09
CA SER A 49 -0.89 -12.77 10.56
C SER A 49 -0.19 -13.64 9.51
N GLU A 50 -0.58 -14.90 9.45
CA GLU A 50 -0.16 -15.82 8.39
C GLU A 50 -1.01 -15.64 7.14
N PHE A 51 -0.35 -15.62 5.98
CA PHE A 51 -1.00 -15.53 4.67
C PHE A 51 -0.43 -16.59 3.73
N PRO A 52 -1.24 -17.08 2.77
CA PRO A 52 -0.80 -18.09 1.81
C PRO A 52 0.28 -17.57 0.85
N SER A 53 0.40 -16.25 0.69
CA SER A 53 1.44 -15.61 -0.12
C SER A 53 1.64 -14.16 0.29
N LEU A 54 2.77 -13.57 -0.14
CA LEU A 54 3.05 -12.16 0.06
C LEU A 54 2.02 -11.27 -0.65
N ALA A 55 1.56 -11.67 -1.84
CA ALA A 55 0.51 -10.96 -2.56
C ALA A 55 -0.82 -10.99 -1.80
N ALA A 56 -1.19 -12.13 -1.21
CA ALA A 56 -2.40 -12.22 -0.37
C ALA A 56 -2.28 -11.32 0.87
N GLN A 57 -1.12 -11.27 1.51
CA GLN A 57 -0.87 -10.37 2.63
C GLN A 57 -1.02 -8.90 2.22
N PHE A 58 -0.41 -8.47 1.13
CA PHE A 58 -0.46 -7.07 0.71
C PHE A 58 -1.80 -6.68 0.11
N ASN A 59 -2.55 -7.63 -0.46
CA ASN A 59 -3.91 -7.38 -0.91
C ASN A 59 -4.83 -6.95 0.25
N GLU A 60 -4.54 -7.28 1.51
CA GLU A 60 -5.29 -6.76 2.66
C GLU A 60 -5.12 -5.26 2.90
N ILE A 61 -4.02 -4.67 2.42
CA ILE A 61 -3.70 -3.26 2.62
C ILE A 61 -3.74 -2.45 1.31
N ILE A 62 -3.65 -3.07 0.14
CA ILE A 62 -3.71 -2.38 -1.16
C ILE A 62 -5.10 -2.55 -1.78
N ALA A 63 -5.84 -1.45 -1.91
CA ALA A 63 -7.13 -1.42 -2.58
C ALA A 63 -7.00 -1.30 -4.11
N GLY A 64 -5.90 -0.76 -4.59
CA GLY A 64 -5.63 -0.60 -6.02
C GLY A 64 -4.34 0.19 -6.27
N TRP A 65 -4.04 0.43 -7.53
CA TRP A 65 -3.00 1.36 -7.98
C TRP A 65 -3.48 2.14 -9.20
N SER A 66 -2.80 3.23 -9.52
CA SER A 66 -3.12 4.04 -10.70
C SER A 66 -2.79 3.29 -12.00
N GLU A 67 -3.72 3.24 -12.95
CA GLU A 67 -3.47 2.72 -14.31
C GLU A 67 -2.57 3.66 -15.14
N GLU A 68 -2.31 4.88 -14.68
CA GLU A 68 -1.31 5.77 -15.30
C GLU A 68 0.13 5.36 -14.92
N ASP A 69 0.29 4.72 -13.75
CA ASP A 69 1.59 4.37 -13.19
C ASP A 69 1.93 2.88 -13.40
N PHE A 70 0.93 2.05 -13.69
CA PHE A 70 1.06 0.60 -13.92
C PHE A 70 0.47 0.20 -15.28
N ASP A 71 1.12 -0.73 -15.96
CA ASP A 71 0.72 -1.24 -17.29
C ASP A 71 -0.45 -2.25 -17.23
N LYS A 72 -0.80 -2.72 -16.02
CA LYS A 72 -1.88 -3.69 -15.78
C LYS A 72 -2.81 -3.21 -14.68
N PRO A 73 -4.11 -3.55 -14.75
CA PRO A 73 -5.05 -3.26 -13.68
C PRO A 73 -4.66 -4.03 -12.41
N TYR A 74 -4.99 -3.44 -11.26
CA TYR A 74 -4.72 -4.07 -9.98
C TYR A 74 -5.48 -5.39 -9.83
N SER A 75 -4.75 -6.44 -9.48
CA SER A 75 -5.27 -7.74 -9.07
C SER A 75 -4.25 -8.44 -8.19
N VAL A 76 -4.67 -9.47 -7.45
CA VAL A 76 -3.75 -10.26 -6.62
C VAL A 76 -2.68 -10.94 -7.48
N ASP A 77 -3.03 -11.38 -8.69
CA ASP A 77 -2.10 -11.99 -9.63
C ASP A 77 -1.09 -10.97 -10.17
N ALA A 78 -1.54 -9.77 -10.56
CA ALA A 78 -0.65 -8.70 -10.98
C ALA A 78 0.28 -8.25 -9.84
N LEU A 79 -0.22 -8.24 -8.59
CA LEU A 79 0.60 -7.94 -7.41
C LEU A 79 1.66 -9.01 -7.16
N ALA A 80 1.32 -10.29 -7.34
CA ALA A 80 2.26 -11.39 -7.25
C ALA A 80 3.35 -11.30 -8.32
N GLU A 81 2.97 -11.01 -9.57
CA GLU A 81 3.91 -10.79 -10.68
C GLU A 81 4.83 -9.58 -10.39
N PHE A 82 4.26 -8.47 -9.91
CA PHE A 82 5.00 -7.27 -9.53
C PHE A 82 6.05 -7.58 -8.45
N PHE A 83 5.67 -8.25 -7.36
CA PHE A 83 6.62 -8.63 -6.30
C PHE A 83 7.63 -9.69 -6.73
N GLY A 84 7.27 -10.56 -7.69
CA GLY A 84 8.19 -11.52 -8.28
C GLY A 84 9.26 -10.86 -9.15
N ASN A 85 8.90 -9.79 -9.87
CA ASN A 85 9.81 -9.07 -10.76
C ASN A 85 10.64 -7.99 -10.04
N TYR A 86 10.14 -7.45 -8.92
CA TYR A 86 10.78 -6.37 -8.17
C TYR A 86 10.93 -6.75 -6.69
N GLY A 87 12.01 -7.45 -6.35
CA GLY A 87 12.22 -8.00 -4.99
C GLY A 87 12.30 -6.96 -3.86
N ALA A 88 12.63 -5.70 -4.16
CA ALA A 88 12.62 -4.60 -3.18
C ALA A 88 11.21 -4.03 -2.92
N ALA A 89 10.29 -4.20 -3.88
CA ALA A 89 8.99 -3.55 -3.87
C ALA A 89 8.13 -3.85 -2.63
N PRO A 90 8.07 -5.08 -2.08
CA PRO A 90 7.29 -5.33 -0.87
C PRO A 90 7.71 -4.45 0.31
N GLY A 91 9.03 -4.28 0.51
CA GLY A 91 9.57 -3.44 1.58
C GLY A 91 9.28 -1.95 1.37
N GLU A 92 9.38 -1.50 0.13
CA GLU A 92 9.10 -0.11 -0.28
C GLU A 92 7.61 0.23 -0.11
N VAL A 93 6.71 -0.68 -0.53
CA VAL A 93 5.27 -0.55 -0.36
C VAL A 93 4.89 -0.56 1.12
N ALA A 94 5.44 -1.48 1.92
CA ALA A 94 5.16 -1.52 3.36
C ALA A 94 5.63 -0.24 4.07
N THR A 95 6.77 0.32 3.64
CA THR A 95 7.31 1.56 4.17
C THR A 95 6.43 2.75 3.80
N ALA A 96 6.00 2.84 2.55
CA ALA A 96 5.08 3.89 2.09
C ALA A 96 3.73 3.81 2.82
N TYR A 97 3.17 2.60 2.99
CA TYR A 97 1.94 2.37 3.75
C TYR A 97 2.07 2.82 5.20
N ALA A 98 3.13 2.39 5.90
CA ALA A 98 3.35 2.76 7.30
C ALA A 98 3.53 4.27 7.48
N LYS A 99 4.31 4.90 6.59
CA LYS A 99 4.50 6.35 6.56
C LYS A 99 3.18 7.06 6.34
N ALA A 100 2.41 6.67 5.33
CA ALA A 100 1.14 7.30 5.00
C ALA A 100 0.09 7.10 6.11
N LEU A 101 0.06 5.94 6.76
CA LEU A 101 -0.84 5.70 7.90
C LEU A 101 -0.49 6.58 9.11
N MET A 102 0.80 6.82 9.36
CA MET A 102 1.26 7.70 10.44
C MET A 102 1.11 9.18 10.09
N GLU A 103 1.43 9.59 8.87
CA GLU A 103 1.32 10.97 8.39
C GLU A 103 -0.13 11.37 8.12
N SER A 104 -1.02 10.43 7.80
CA SER A 104 -2.47 10.68 7.74
C SER A 104 -3.03 11.11 9.10
N ARG A 105 -2.35 10.79 10.22
CA ARG A 105 -2.70 11.33 11.55
C ARG A 105 -2.30 12.80 11.72
N VAL A 106 -1.37 13.31 10.90
CA VAL A 106 -0.87 14.70 10.96
C VAL A 106 -1.67 15.62 10.04
N LYS A 107 -2.30 15.07 8.99
CA LYS A 107 -3.12 15.83 8.03
C LYS A 107 -4.62 15.87 8.34
N ASN A 108 -5.05 15.30 9.47
CA ASN A 108 -6.45 15.29 9.92
C ASN A 108 -6.65 16.15 11.16
#